data_AF-A0A963EA31-F1
#
_entry.id   AF-A0A963EA31-F1
#
_cell.length_a   1.000
_cell.length_b   1.000
_cell.length_c   1.000
_cell.angle_alpha   90.00
_cell.angle_beta   90.00
_cell.angle_gamma   90.00
#
_symmetry.space_group_name_H-M   'P 1'
#
loop_
_entity.id
_entity.type
_entity.pdbx_description
1 polymer ?
#
loop_
_entity_poly.entity_id
_entity_poly.type
_entity_poly.pdbx_seq_one_letter_code
_entity_poly.pdbx_strand_id
1 'polypeptide(L)'
;MIFKKTFRTILVTLGLCLLAGCASNTSGPRTAKQSAYSANQYLQMANNAEGLAKQGYLLQAANQFINEQQLARAQDVYNQVSDTLPPNLRIKKQLISAELLMAYNQPANALTTLQSMNKDHASWTRRDQIEWYQLAARANQKLGNINASISQRSAIVALLPGDQQKAQLLTIWQTLENISAARIRSMLDQATNNDVKGWLSLAIITDRANSTPQILSQQLQHWKNEYPNHPASALLPANMRQLSMSSSNHPQHIALLLPMTGRYASAGKAIRNGFFAAYYNAKKQGKNTPEITVIDTGDKPITTAYQEAVSKGANFVVGPLV
;
A
#
# COMPACT_ATOMS: atom_id res chain seq x y z
N MET A 1 72.69 50.22 -21.17
CA MET A 1 73.64 49.49 -20.29
C MET A 1 72.90 48.26 -19.74
N ILE A 2 72.81 47.18 -20.52
CA ILE A 2 73.67 45.98 -20.50
C ILE A 2 73.71 45.30 -19.11
N PHE A 3 72.98 44.18 -18.91
CA PHE A 3 73.56 42.82 -18.83
C PHE A 3 72.47 41.75 -18.54
N LYS A 4 72.41 40.75 -19.44
CA LYS A 4 71.88 39.38 -19.20
C LYS A 4 72.77 38.66 -18.18
N LYS A 5 72.25 37.65 -17.44
CA LYS A 5 72.82 36.29 -17.25
C LYS A 5 72.20 35.56 -16.04
N THR A 6 71.43 34.49 -16.24
CA THR A 6 71.79 33.04 -16.26
C THR A 6 71.94 32.36 -14.88
N PHE A 7 71.04 31.40 -14.64
CA PHE A 7 71.30 29.98 -14.31
C PHE A 7 72.22 29.65 -13.11
N ARG A 8 71.66 29.00 -12.07
CA ARG A 8 72.14 27.70 -11.58
C ARG A 8 71.19 27.05 -10.56
N THR A 9 70.79 25.85 -10.91
CA THR A 9 70.23 24.77 -10.10
C THR A 9 71.11 24.41 -8.91
N ILE A 10 70.51 24.27 -7.72
CA ILE A 10 70.99 23.37 -6.66
C ILE A 10 69.79 22.58 -6.13
N LEU A 11 69.86 21.26 -6.34
CA LEU A 11 69.06 20.23 -5.70
C LEU A 11 69.27 20.28 -4.18
N VAL A 12 68.19 20.32 -3.41
CA VAL A 12 68.16 19.70 -2.08
C VAL A 12 66.86 18.92 -1.97
N THR A 13 66.95 17.62 -2.20
CA THR A 13 65.97 16.60 -1.82
C THR A 13 65.92 16.48 -0.30
N LEU A 14 64.75 16.67 0.30
CA LEU A 14 64.49 16.17 1.65
C LEU A 14 63.00 15.84 1.86
N GLY A 15 62.74 14.56 2.12
CA GLY A 15 61.87 14.16 3.22
C GLY A 15 60.36 14.17 3.00
N LEU A 16 59.89 13.07 2.43
CA LEU A 16 58.51 12.57 2.45
C LEU A 16 57.90 12.59 3.87
N CYS A 17 56.78 13.29 4.07
CA CYS A 17 55.79 12.96 5.10
C CYS A 17 54.38 13.16 4.53
N LEU A 18 53.84 12.06 4.01
CA LEU A 18 52.45 11.91 3.57
C LEU A 18 51.53 11.97 4.80
N LEU A 19 50.80 13.07 4.98
CA LEU A 19 49.56 13.04 5.75
C LEU A 19 48.40 12.84 4.75
N ALA A 20 48.15 11.57 4.43
CA ALA A 20 46.91 11.13 3.82
C ALA A 20 45.79 11.29 4.87
N GLY A 21 45.17 12.47 4.89
CA GLY A 21 43.89 12.66 5.53
C GLY A 21 42.81 11.95 4.72
N CYS A 22 42.56 10.68 5.03
CA CYS A 22 41.39 9.95 4.56
C CYS A 22 40.14 10.64 5.13
N ALA A 23 39.56 11.57 4.38
CA ALA A 23 38.15 11.91 4.55
C ALA A 23 37.36 10.64 4.21
N SER A 24 36.90 9.96 5.26
CA SER A 24 35.97 8.84 5.18
C SER A 24 34.65 9.36 4.61
N ASN A 25 34.55 9.35 3.29
CA ASN A 25 33.28 9.44 2.60
C ASN A 25 32.46 8.23 3.03
N THR A 26 31.58 8.44 4.00
CA THR A 26 30.51 7.51 4.32
C THR A 26 29.66 7.36 3.08
N SER A 27 29.94 6.30 2.32
CA SER A 27 29.04 5.77 1.31
C SER A 27 27.75 5.35 2.03
N GLY A 28 26.85 6.31 2.23
CA GLY A 28 25.47 5.99 2.56
C GLY A 28 24.91 5.02 1.52
N PRO A 29 23.97 4.15 1.89
CA PRO A 29 23.42 3.18 0.96
C PRO A 29 22.89 3.94 -0.26
N ARG A 30 23.54 3.74 -1.42
CA ARG A 30 22.99 4.10 -2.72
C ARG A 30 21.71 3.28 -2.90
N THR A 31 20.59 3.79 -2.40
CA THR A 31 19.32 3.64 -3.09
C THR A 31 19.37 4.53 -4.33
N ALA A 32 20.27 4.18 -5.26
CA ALA A 32 20.16 4.62 -6.63
C ALA A 32 18.89 3.95 -7.16
N LYS A 33 17.76 4.64 -7.00
CA LYS A 33 16.63 4.52 -7.90
C LYS A 33 17.24 4.79 -9.27
N GLN A 34 17.62 3.72 -9.99
CA GLN A 34 18.35 3.80 -11.25
C GLN A 34 17.57 4.79 -12.12
N SER A 35 18.14 5.99 -12.31
CA SER A 35 17.49 7.05 -13.08
C SER A 35 17.30 6.47 -14.47
N ALA A 36 16.05 6.18 -14.83
CA ALA A 36 15.73 5.66 -16.15
C ALA A 36 16.31 6.59 -17.22
N TYR A 37 16.93 6.04 -18.26
CA TYR A 37 17.38 6.82 -19.41
C TYR A 37 16.17 7.54 -20.03
N SER A 38 16.40 8.74 -20.59
CA SER A 38 15.38 9.46 -21.34
C SER A 38 15.03 8.73 -22.64
N ALA A 39 13.89 9.08 -23.23
CA ALA A 39 13.45 8.46 -24.48
C ALA A 39 14.48 8.66 -25.61
N ASN A 40 15.07 9.85 -25.68
CA ASN A 40 16.13 10.16 -26.65
C ASN A 40 17.40 9.33 -26.42
N GLN A 41 17.76 9.04 -25.17
CA GLN A 41 18.93 8.19 -24.86
C GLN A 41 18.68 6.75 -25.31
N TYR A 42 17.49 6.20 -25.06
CA TYR A 42 17.13 4.87 -25.59
C TYR A 42 17.12 4.86 -27.13
N LEU A 43 16.63 5.93 -27.76
CA LEU A 43 16.65 6.04 -29.22
C LEU A 43 18.08 6.09 -29.78
N GLN A 44 18.99 6.79 -29.10
CA GLN A 44 20.41 6.80 -29.46
C GLN A 44 21.02 5.39 -29.33
N MET A 45 20.71 4.66 -28.27
CA MET A 45 21.13 3.25 -28.11
C MET A 45 20.55 2.36 -29.21
N ALA A 46 19.31 2.58 -29.62
CA ALA A 46 18.67 1.86 -30.72
C ALA A 46 19.38 2.12 -32.06
N ASN A 47 19.79 3.36 -32.32
CA ASN A 47 20.49 3.73 -33.55
C ASN A 47 21.89 3.12 -33.65
N ASN A 48 22.53 2.84 -32.51
CA ASN A 48 23.85 2.21 -32.43
C ASN A 48 23.80 0.68 -32.28
N ALA A 49 22.60 0.09 -32.27
CA ALA A 49 22.39 -1.33 -32.09
C ALA A 49 21.80 -1.97 -33.35
N GLU A 50 21.92 -3.30 -33.45
CA GLU A 50 21.37 -4.10 -34.54
C GLU A 50 20.53 -5.26 -34.02
N GLY A 51 19.81 -5.93 -34.93
CA GLY A 51 19.02 -7.12 -34.62
C GLY A 51 18.05 -6.93 -33.46
N LEU A 52 17.97 -7.91 -32.56
CA LEU A 52 17.06 -7.91 -31.42
C LEU A 52 17.38 -6.82 -30.38
N ALA A 53 18.64 -6.41 -30.24
CA ALA A 53 19.03 -5.35 -29.32
C ALA A 53 18.41 -4.00 -29.73
N LYS A 54 18.46 -3.68 -31.03
CA LYS A 54 17.76 -2.51 -31.59
C LYS A 54 16.27 -2.53 -31.27
N GLN A 55 15.60 -3.66 -31.47
CA GLN A 55 14.17 -3.80 -31.18
C GLN A 55 13.85 -3.56 -29.70
N GLY A 56 14.70 -4.08 -28.80
CA GLY A 56 14.58 -3.85 -27.36
C GLY A 56 14.68 -2.37 -26.99
N TYR A 57 15.67 -1.65 -27.55
CA TYR A 57 15.84 -0.22 -27.30
C TYR A 57 14.74 0.64 -27.90
N LEU A 58 14.23 0.31 -29.09
CA LEU A 58 13.07 0.99 -29.69
C LEU A 58 11.83 0.86 -28.79
N LEU A 59 11.57 -0.33 -28.24
CA LEU A 59 10.46 -0.54 -27.30
C LEU A 59 10.65 0.29 -26.01
N GLN A 60 11.86 0.35 -25.46
CA GLN A 60 12.16 1.19 -24.30
C GLN A 60 11.99 2.68 -24.61
N ALA A 61 12.46 3.13 -25.78
CA ALA A 61 12.29 4.51 -26.24
C ALA A 61 10.82 4.88 -26.43
N ALA A 62 10.03 4.03 -27.10
CA ALA A 62 8.60 4.24 -27.28
C ALA A 62 7.88 4.36 -25.93
N ASN A 63 8.10 3.42 -25.00
CA ASN A 63 7.49 3.47 -23.67
C ASN A 63 7.89 4.73 -22.90
N GLN A 64 9.15 5.14 -23.00
CA GLN A 64 9.64 6.33 -22.33
C GLN A 64 9.08 7.61 -22.95
N PHE A 65 8.85 7.68 -24.27
CA PHE A 65 8.14 8.80 -24.89
C PHE A 65 6.69 8.91 -24.42
N ILE A 66 6.01 7.79 -24.12
CA ILE A 66 4.68 7.81 -23.50
C ILE A 66 4.75 8.45 -22.10
N ASN A 67 5.71 8.03 -21.28
CA ASN A 67 5.92 8.59 -19.93
C ASN A 67 6.23 10.09 -19.98
N GLU A 68 6.95 10.53 -21.01
CA GLU A 68 7.29 11.94 -21.29
C GLU A 68 6.16 12.71 -22.00
N GLN A 69 4.98 12.11 -22.18
CA GLN A 69 3.80 12.70 -22.86
C GLN A 69 4.03 13.10 -24.32
N GLN A 70 5.08 12.59 -24.97
CA GLN A 70 5.40 12.83 -26.37
C GLN A 70 4.77 11.74 -27.26
N LEU A 71 3.45 11.66 -27.27
CA LEU A 71 2.70 10.52 -27.83
C LEU A 71 2.95 10.30 -29.33
N ALA A 72 3.02 11.38 -30.13
CA ALA A 72 3.32 11.26 -31.55
C ALA A 72 4.69 10.60 -31.80
N ARG A 73 5.72 11.01 -31.05
CA ARG A 73 7.06 10.41 -31.15
C ARG A 73 7.07 8.98 -30.63
N ALA A 74 6.32 8.68 -29.57
CA ALA A 74 6.15 7.32 -29.08
C ALA A 74 5.57 6.41 -30.16
N GLN A 75 4.53 6.87 -30.88
CA GLN A 75 3.92 6.15 -31.98
C GLN A 75 4.89 5.95 -33.15
N ASP A 76 5.64 6.99 -33.55
CA ASP A 76 6.62 6.92 -34.63
C ASP A 76 7.72 5.89 -34.33
N VAL A 77 8.23 5.88 -33.10
CA VAL A 77 9.26 4.93 -32.65
C VAL A 77 8.67 3.52 -32.52
N TYR A 78 7.45 3.38 -32.01
CA TYR A 78 6.74 2.11 -31.93
C TYR A 78 6.56 1.47 -33.32
N ASN A 79 6.23 2.26 -34.34
CA ASN A 79 6.04 1.80 -35.71
C ASN A 79 7.35 1.34 -36.39
N GLN A 80 8.52 1.72 -35.85
CA GLN A 80 9.83 1.24 -36.34
C GLN A 80 10.19 -0.15 -35.79
N VAL A 81 9.48 -0.64 -34.77
CA VAL A 81 9.72 -1.96 -34.19
C VAL A 81 9.22 -3.04 -35.15
N SER A 82 10.09 -4.01 -35.46
CA SER A 82 9.78 -5.18 -36.29
C SER A 82 8.51 -5.90 -35.83
N ASP A 83 7.75 -6.47 -36.76
CA ASP A 83 6.63 -7.36 -36.45
C ASP A 83 7.10 -8.80 -36.16
N THR A 84 8.26 -9.19 -36.69
CA THR A 84 8.88 -10.49 -36.39
C THR A 84 9.75 -10.36 -35.15
N LEU A 85 9.21 -10.79 -34.01
CA LEU A 85 9.85 -10.71 -32.69
C LEU A 85 9.78 -12.03 -31.94
N PRO A 86 10.80 -12.36 -31.11
CA PRO A 86 10.70 -13.46 -30.16
C PRO A 86 9.60 -13.19 -29.12
N PRO A 87 9.07 -14.23 -28.45
CA PRO A 87 7.89 -14.13 -27.58
C PRO A 87 7.97 -13.02 -26.52
N ASN A 88 9.13 -12.87 -25.87
CA ASN A 88 9.36 -11.86 -24.83
C ASN A 88 9.26 -10.41 -25.36
N LEU A 89 9.79 -10.12 -26.55
CA LEU A 89 9.68 -8.79 -27.15
C LEU A 89 8.30 -8.54 -27.75
N ARG A 90 7.63 -9.59 -28.24
CA ARG A 90 6.26 -9.51 -28.73
C ARG A 90 5.29 -9.11 -27.60
N ILE A 91 5.42 -9.71 -26.41
CA ILE A 91 4.63 -9.33 -25.23
C ILE A 91 4.82 -7.85 -24.90
N LYS A 92 6.08 -7.39 -24.83
CA LYS A 92 6.39 -5.96 -24.58
C LYS A 92 5.80 -5.02 -25.63
N LYS A 93 5.91 -5.38 -26.91
CA LYS A 93 5.30 -4.61 -28.01
C LYS A 93 3.78 -4.49 -27.81
N GLN A 94 3.10 -5.57 -27.45
CA GLN A 94 1.66 -5.56 -27.21
C GLN A 94 1.26 -4.73 -25.97
N LEU A 95 2.04 -4.78 -24.88
CA LEU A 95 1.80 -3.95 -23.70
C LEU A 95 1.96 -2.45 -24.01
N ILE A 96 3.03 -2.08 -24.74
CA ILE A 96 3.26 -0.69 -25.17
C ILE A 96 2.15 -0.21 -26.12
N SER A 97 1.66 -1.09 -27.01
CA SER A 97 0.50 -0.79 -27.86
C SER A 97 -0.75 -0.45 -27.04
N ALA A 98 -1.05 -1.26 -26.02
CA ALA A 98 -2.15 -0.99 -25.12
C ALA A 98 -1.95 0.30 -24.29
N GLU A 99 -0.72 0.62 -23.89
CA GLU A 99 -0.40 1.88 -23.21
C GLU A 99 -0.57 3.09 -24.14
N LEU A 100 -0.14 3.02 -25.40
CA LEU A 100 -0.38 4.06 -26.40
C LEU A 100 -1.89 4.31 -26.58
N LEU A 101 -2.68 3.24 -26.73
CA LEU A 101 -4.13 3.33 -26.83
C LEU A 101 -4.74 3.99 -25.58
N MET A 102 -4.25 3.65 -24.39
CA MET A 102 -4.67 4.30 -23.15
C MET A 102 -4.30 5.79 -23.11
N ALA A 103 -3.11 6.16 -23.59
CA ALA A 103 -2.65 7.55 -23.68
C ALA A 103 -3.46 8.37 -24.68
N TYR A 104 -3.90 7.77 -25.79
CA TYR A 104 -4.85 8.35 -26.74
C TYR A 104 -6.32 8.29 -26.28
N ASN A 105 -6.58 7.92 -25.02
CA ASN A 105 -7.90 7.81 -24.43
C ASN A 105 -8.84 6.82 -25.19
N GLN A 106 -8.28 5.69 -25.65
CA GLN A 106 -9.00 4.59 -26.29
C GLN A 106 -9.00 3.32 -25.41
N PRO A 107 -9.63 3.36 -24.21
CA PRO A 107 -9.56 2.25 -23.25
C PRO A 107 -10.23 0.96 -23.74
N ALA A 108 -11.25 1.05 -24.60
CA ALA A 108 -11.90 -0.12 -25.20
C ALA A 108 -10.92 -0.89 -26.11
N ASN A 109 -10.26 -0.18 -27.03
CA ASN A 109 -9.26 -0.76 -27.93
C ASN A 109 -8.09 -1.35 -27.14
N ALA A 110 -7.60 -0.62 -26.13
CA ALA A 110 -6.53 -1.12 -25.25
C ALA A 110 -6.93 -2.44 -24.58
N LEU A 111 -8.17 -2.52 -24.06
CA LEU A 111 -8.67 -3.74 -23.43
C LEU A 111 -8.79 -4.90 -24.42
N THR A 112 -9.27 -4.65 -25.65
CA THR A 112 -9.32 -5.67 -26.71
C THR A 112 -7.92 -6.18 -27.06
N THR A 113 -6.93 -5.29 -27.17
CA THR A 113 -5.52 -5.67 -27.38
C THR A 113 -5.01 -6.55 -26.24
N LEU A 114 -5.27 -6.19 -24.99
CA LEU A 114 -4.83 -6.97 -23.83
C LEU A 114 -5.51 -8.34 -23.74
N GLN A 115 -6.79 -8.44 -24.12
CA GLN A 115 -7.56 -9.68 -24.08
C GLN A 115 -7.15 -10.67 -25.18
N SER A 116 -6.65 -10.19 -26.32
CA SER A 116 -6.17 -11.03 -27.41
C SER A 116 -4.75 -11.59 -27.18
N MET A 117 -4.03 -11.10 -26.16
CA MET A 117 -2.72 -11.64 -25.80
C MET A 117 -2.84 -13.07 -25.29
N ASN A 118 -1.91 -13.93 -25.72
CA ASN A 118 -1.84 -15.30 -25.23
C ASN A 118 -1.54 -15.29 -23.72
N LYS A 119 -2.44 -15.88 -22.93
CA LYS A 119 -2.32 -16.00 -21.47
C LYS A 119 -1.43 -17.15 -21.02
N ASP A 120 -0.69 -17.79 -21.92
CA ASP A 120 0.38 -18.70 -21.54
C ASP A 120 1.48 -17.92 -20.80
N HIS A 121 1.33 -17.86 -19.48
CA HIS A 121 2.19 -17.13 -18.58
C HIS A 121 3.61 -17.69 -18.51
N ALA A 122 3.89 -18.87 -19.08
CA ALA A 122 5.24 -19.44 -19.09
C ALA A 122 6.27 -18.55 -19.80
N SER A 123 5.83 -17.77 -20.80
CA SER A 123 6.67 -16.79 -21.50
C SER A 123 6.70 -15.40 -20.85
N TRP A 124 5.90 -15.17 -19.80
CA TRP A 124 5.72 -13.86 -19.21
C TRP A 124 6.58 -13.68 -17.97
N THR A 125 7.34 -12.60 -17.90
CA THR A 125 7.97 -12.25 -16.64
C THR A 125 6.92 -11.78 -15.64
N ARG A 126 7.21 -11.90 -14.33
CA ARG A 126 6.35 -11.33 -13.27
C ARG A 126 6.06 -9.84 -13.50
N ARG A 127 7.03 -9.09 -14.03
CA ARG A 127 6.87 -7.67 -14.37
C ARG A 127 5.82 -7.49 -15.47
N ASP A 128 5.90 -8.25 -16.56
CA ASP A 128 4.96 -8.16 -17.67
C ASP A 128 3.53 -8.53 -17.22
N GLN A 129 3.39 -9.51 -16.33
CA GLN A 129 2.10 -9.87 -15.73
C GLN A 129 1.51 -8.71 -14.93
N ILE A 130 2.30 -8.08 -14.05
CA ILE A 130 1.87 -6.93 -13.27
C ILE A 130 1.44 -5.78 -14.19
N GLU A 131 2.25 -5.47 -15.21
CA GLU A 131 1.97 -4.40 -16.17
C GLU A 131 0.67 -4.64 -16.94
N TRP A 132 0.43 -5.87 -17.38
CA TRP A 132 -0.84 -6.25 -18.01
C TRP A 132 -2.03 -6.06 -17.07
N TYR A 133 -1.95 -6.54 -15.83
CA TYR A 133 -3.03 -6.36 -14.85
C TYR A 133 -3.27 -4.89 -14.54
N GLN A 134 -2.22 -4.06 -14.48
CA GLN A 134 -2.33 -2.62 -14.25
C GLN A 134 -3.02 -1.91 -15.41
N LEU A 135 -2.63 -2.24 -16.65
CA LEU A 135 -3.26 -1.72 -17.86
C LEU A 135 -4.72 -2.15 -17.96
N ALA A 136 -5.01 -3.44 -17.78
CA ALA A 136 -6.36 -3.97 -17.80
C ALA A 136 -7.23 -3.35 -16.70
N ALA A 137 -6.70 -3.14 -15.50
CA ALA A 137 -7.39 -2.47 -14.40
C ALA A 137 -7.75 -1.02 -14.75
N ARG A 138 -6.79 -0.25 -15.29
CA ARG A 138 -7.01 1.15 -15.70
C ARG A 138 -8.01 1.26 -16.85
N ALA A 139 -7.92 0.38 -17.85
CA ALA A 139 -8.84 0.34 -18.98
C ALA A 139 -10.27 0.05 -18.52
N ASN A 140 -10.46 -0.99 -17.69
CA ASN A 140 -11.77 -1.32 -17.11
C ASN A 140 -12.32 -0.19 -16.23
N GLN A 141 -11.47 0.46 -15.45
CA GLN A 141 -11.89 1.60 -14.63
C GLN A 141 -12.39 2.77 -15.48
N LYS A 142 -11.69 3.13 -16.57
CA LYS A 142 -12.12 4.17 -17.51
C LYS A 142 -13.44 3.82 -18.22
N LEU A 143 -13.70 2.53 -18.43
CA LEU A 143 -14.95 2.02 -19.03
C LEU A 143 -16.10 1.87 -18.01
N GLY A 144 -15.87 2.12 -16.72
CA GLY A 144 -16.87 1.92 -15.67
C GLY A 144 -17.05 0.46 -15.22
N ASN A 145 -16.23 -0.46 -15.72
CA ASN A 145 -16.21 -1.88 -15.36
C ASN A 145 -15.45 -2.10 -14.04
N ILE A 146 -15.96 -1.51 -12.95
CA ILE A 146 -15.22 -1.44 -11.68
C ILE A 146 -14.95 -2.83 -11.07
N ASN A 147 -15.89 -3.77 -11.12
CA ASN A 147 -15.68 -5.14 -10.62
C ASN A 147 -14.48 -5.82 -11.32
N ALA A 148 -14.37 -5.66 -12.63
CA ALA A 148 -13.23 -6.17 -13.38
C ALA A 148 -11.93 -5.45 -12.99
N SER A 149 -11.98 -4.13 -12.80
CA SER A 149 -10.82 -3.35 -12.33
C SER A 149 -10.30 -3.85 -10.96
N ILE A 150 -11.19 -4.06 -9.99
CA ILE A 150 -10.85 -4.60 -8.67
C ILE A 150 -10.24 -5.99 -8.80
N SER A 151 -10.86 -6.86 -9.59
CA SER A 151 -10.36 -8.22 -9.83
C SER A 151 -8.92 -8.22 -10.38
N GLN A 152 -8.62 -7.35 -11.36
CA GLN A 152 -7.25 -7.25 -11.90
C GLN A 152 -6.27 -6.66 -10.87
N ARG A 153 -6.70 -5.66 -10.09
CA ARG A 153 -5.87 -5.06 -9.05
C ARG A 153 -5.56 -6.04 -7.92
N SER A 154 -6.48 -6.95 -7.60
CA SER A 154 -6.27 -8.00 -6.61
C SER A 154 -5.29 -9.06 -7.12
N ALA A 155 -5.36 -9.43 -8.40
CA ALA A 155 -4.37 -10.33 -9.02
C ALA A 155 -2.93 -9.79 -8.90
N ILE A 156 -2.74 -8.47 -8.96
CA ILE A 156 -1.43 -7.84 -8.74
C ILE A 156 -0.92 -8.11 -7.32
N VAL A 157 -1.78 -8.10 -6.30
CA VAL A 157 -1.38 -8.31 -4.89
C VAL A 157 -0.67 -9.66 -4.75
N ALA A 158 -1.19 -10.71 -5.38
CA ALA A 158 -0.59 -12.05 -5.35
C ALA A 158 0.79 -12.12 -6.03
N LEU A 159 1.11 -11.17 -6.93
CA LEU A 159 2.39 -11.09 -7.64
C LEU A 159 3.43 -10.20 -6.93
N LEU A 160 3.00 -9.37 -5.97
CA LEU A 160 3.87 -8.41 -5.29
C LEU A 160 4.51 -8.98 -4.01
N PRO A 161 5.74 -8.56 -3.67
CA PRO A 161 6.31 -8.81 -2.36
C PRO A 161 5.54 -8.05 -1.27
N GLY A 162 5.57 -8.55 -0.02
CA GLY A 162 4.74 -8.06 1.09
C GLY A 162 4.74 -6.54 1.29
N ASP A 163 5.90 -5.89 1.20
CA ASP A 163 6.02 -4.43 1.38
C ASP A 163 5.24 -3.63 0.32
N GLN A 164 5.11 -4.17 -0.90
CA GLN A 164 4.41 -3.53 -2.01
C GLN A 164 2.92 -3.89 -2.06
N GLN A 165 2.52 -5.01 -1.45
CA GLN A 165 1.12 -5.43 -1.40
C GLN A 165 0.24 -4.37 -0.76
N LYS A 166 0.65 -3.79 0.37
CA LYS A 166 -0.16 -2.79 1.09
C LYS A 166 -0.50 -1.56 0.22
N ALA A 167 0.45 -1.06 -0.57
CA ALA A 167 0.21 0.07 -1.48
C ALA A 167 -0.84 -0.28 -2.56
N GLN A 168 -0.78 -1.51 -3.07
CA GLN A 168 -1.76 -2.00 -4.04
C GLN A 168 -3.16 -2.14 -3.41
N LEU A 169 -3.24 -2.66 -2.18
CA LEU A 169 -4.50 -2.78 -1.43
C LEU A 169 -5.13 -1.41 -1.18
N LEU A 170 -4.32 -0.41 -0.80
CA LEU A 170 -4.80 0.96 -0.61
C LEU A 170 -5.35 1.57 -1.91
N THR A 171 -4.78 1.21 -3.07
CA THR A 171 -5.29 1.69 -4.37
C THR A 171 -6.68 1.11 -4.68
N ILE A 172 -6.93 -0.15 -4.33
CA ILE A 172 -8.27 -0.75 -4.44
C ILE A 172 -9.23 -0.01 -3.51
N TRP A 173 -8.83 0.22 -2.26
CA TRP A 173 -9.63 0.92 -1.27
C TRP A 173 -10.04 2.33 -1.72
N GLN A 174 -9.07 3.15 -2.14
CA GLN A 174 -9.31 4.51 -2.65
C GLN A 174 -10.26 4.52 -3.87
N THR A 175 -10.24 3.47 -4.69
CA THR A 175 -11.17 3.35 -5.82
C THR A 175 -12.61 3.20 -5.34
N LEU A 176 -12.82 2.44 -4.25
CA LEU A 176 -14.13 2.20 -3.66
C LEU A 176 -14.66 3.41 -2.88
N GLU A 177 -13.80 4.16 -2.19
CA GLU A 177 -14.18 5.36 -1.43
C GLU A 177 -14.84 6.45 -2.31
N ASN A 178 -14.55 6.45 -3.62
CA ASN A 178 -15.10 7.40 -4.58
C ASN A 178 -16.42 6.93 -5.24
N ILE A 179 -16.97 5.79 -4.81
CA ILE A 179 -18.18 5.20 -5.38
C ILE A 179 -19.31 5.29 -4.35
N SER A 180 -20.50 5.71 -4.80
CA SER A 180 -21.66 5.80 -3.92
C SER A 180 -22.05 4.41 -3.37
N ALA A 181 -22.49 4.37 -2.12
CA ALA A 181 -22.91 3.13 -1.48
C ALA A 181 -24.02 2.39 -2.25
N ALA A 182 -24.93 3.12 -2.91
CA ALA A 182 -25.96 2.53 -3.77
C ALA A 182 -25.33 1.79 -4.98
N ARG A 183 -24.31 2.39 -5.60
CA ARG A 183 -23.59 1.75 -6.71
C ARG A 183 -22.78 0.55 -6.24
N ILE A 184 -22.13 0.63 -5.07
CA ILE A 184 -21.40 -0.51 -4.48
C ILE A 184 -22.34 -1.69 -4.21
N ARG A 185 -23.56 -1.45 -3.66
CA ARG A 185 -24.56 -2.50 -3.47
C ARG A 185 -24.97 -3.16 -4.79
N SER A 186 -25.30 -2.37 -5.81
CA SER A 186 -25.62 -2.91 -7.14
C SER A 186 -24.46 -3.73 -7.74
N MET A 187 -23.22 -3.30 -7.54
CA MET A 187 -22.04 -4.03 -7.98
C MET A 187 -21.83 -5.34 -7.20
N LEU A 188 -22.16 -5.36 -5.91
CA LEU A 188 -22.08 -6.53 -5.04
C LEU A 188 -23.09 -7.61 -5.48
N ASP A 189 -24.32 -7.20 -5.80
CA ASP A 189 -25.37 -8.11 -6.30
C ASP A 189 -24.97 -8.80 -7.62
N GLN A 190 -24.19 -8.10 -8.46
CA GLN A 190 -23.71 -8.60 -9.75
C GLN A 190 -22.36 -9.33 -9.67
N ALA A 191 -21.65 -9.24 -8.53
CA ALA A 191 -20.31 -9.80 -8.41
C ALA A 191 -20.38 -11.33 -8.32
N THR A 192 -19.55 -12.01 -9.12
CA THR A 192 -19.38 -13.48 -9.05
C THR A 192 -18.06 -13.87 -8.37
N ASN A 193 -17.04 -13.02 -8.42
CA ASN A 193 -15.75 -13.24 -7.80
C ASN A 193 -15.80 -12.93 -6.28
N ASN A 194 -15.49 -13.92 -5.44
CA ASN A 194 -15.49 -13.78 -3.98
C ASN A 194 -14.51 -12.74 -3.45
N ASP A 195 -13.37 -12.50 -4.12
CA ASP A 195 -12.45 -11.43 -3.76
C ASP A 195 -13.07 -10.05 -4.02
N VAL A 196 -13.74 -9.88 -5.17
CA VAL A 196 -14.49 -8.64 -5.44
C VAL A 196 -15.61 -8.45 -4.41
N LYS A 197 -16.35 -9.51 -4.09
CA LYS A 197 -17.40 -9.46 -3.06
C LYS A 197 -16.84 -9.04 -1.70
N GLY A 198 -15.68 -9.56 -1.29
CA GLY A 198 -15.02 -9.19 -0.05
C GLY A 198 -14.69 -7.69 0.01
N TRP A 199 -14.09 -7.14 -1.05
CA TRP A 199 -13.83 -5.70 -1.17
C TRP A 199 -15.09 -4.82 -1.10
N LEU A 200 -16.12 -5.18 -1.86
CA LEU A 200 -17.37 -4.41 -1.90
C LEU A 200 -18.12 -4.47 -0.56
N SER A 201 -18.15 -5.65 0.07
CA SER A 201 -18.77 -5.83 1.39
C SER A 201 -18.06 -4.99 2.44
N LEU A 202 -16.71 -4.96 2.41
CA LEU A 202 -15.93 -4.14 3.34
C LEU A 202 -16.21 -2.66 3.16
N ALA A 203 -16.27 -2.17 1.91
CA ALA A 203 -16.59 -0.78 1.62
C ALA A 203 -17.99 -0.38 2.14
N ILE A 204 -18.99 -1.26 2.03
CA ILE A 204 -20.33 -1.02 2.59
C ILE A 204 -20.27 -0.94 4.13
N ILE A 205 -19.54 -1.83 4.80
CA ILE A 205 -19.45 -1.87 6.26
C ILE A 205 -18.80 -0.59 6.82
N THR A 206 -17.80 -0.06 6.14
CA THR A 206 -17.07 1.14 6.58
C THR A 206 -17.73 2.45 6.20
N ASP A 207 -18.84 2.41 5.44
CA ASP A 207 -19.60 3.60 5.08
C ASP A 207 -20.15 4.25 6.35
N ARG A 208 -19.62 5.43 6.69
CA ARG A 208 -19.71 6.04 8.03
C ARG A 208 -21.06 6.64 8.36
N ALA A 209 -22.03 6.57 7.45
CA ALA A 209 -23.25 7.34 7.54
C ALA A 209 -24.09 7.02 8.79
N ASN A 210 -24.05 5.80 9.38
CA ASN A 210 -24.95 5.44 10.49
C ASN A 210 -24.47 4.35 11.49
N SER A 211 -23.18 4.01 11.58
CA SER A 211 -22.73 2.87 12.41
C SER A 211 -22.06 3.29 13.73
N THR A 212 -22.54 2.75 14.86
CA THR A 212 -21.82 2.88 16.14
C THR A 212 -20.54 2.03 16.11
N PRO A 213 -19.50 2.35 16.91
CA PRO A 213 -18.28 1.54 16.98
C PRO A 213 -18.54 0.05 17.27
N GLN A 214 -19.57 -0.25 18.07
CA GLN A 214 -19.98 -1.62 18.39
C GLN A 214 -20.55 -2.35 17.17
N ILE A 215 -21.45 -1.73 16.42
CA ILE A 215 -22.05 -2.31 15.20
C ILE A 215 -20.96 -2.52 14.14
N LEU A 216 -20.09 -1.52 13.95
CA LEU A 216 -18.97 -1.62 13.03
C LEU A 216 -18.04 -2.79 13.40
N SER A 217 -17.72 -2.94 14.67
CA SER A 217 -16.89 -4.06 15.14
C SER A 217 -17.54 -5.42 14.86
N GLN A 218 -18.84 -5.56 15.06
CA GLN A 218 -19.57 -6.80 14.79
C GLN A 218 -19.62 -7.12 13.29
N GLN A 219 -19.90 -6.11 12.46
CA GLN A 219 -19.94 -6.27 11.00
C GLN A 219 -18.56 -6.63 10.43
N LEU A 220 -17.48 -5.99 10.90
CA LEU A 220 -16.12 -6.34 10.50
C LEU A 220 -15.72 -7.75 10.95
N GLN A 221 -16.18 -8.19 12.12
CA GLN A 221 -15.96 -9.57 12.57
C GLN A 221 -16.70 -10.59 11.70
N HIS A 222 -17.97 -10.32 11.35
CA HIS A 222 -18.72 -11.15 10.42
C HIS A 222 -18.02 -11.23 9.06
N TRP A 223 -17.60 -10.09 8.51
CA TRP A 223 -16.87 -10.02 7.26
C TRP A 223 -15.58 -10.84 7.30
N LYS A 224 -14.80 -10.76 8.39
CA LYS A 224 -13.58 -11.56 8.55
C LYS A 224 -13.88 -13.07 8.58
N ASN A 225 -15.02 -13.48 9.13
CA ASN A 225 -15.43 -14.89 9.14
C ASN A 225 -15.88 -15.37 7.75
N GLU A 226 -16.57 -14.53 6.98
CA GLU A 226 -16.93 -14.82 5.58
C GLU A 226 -15.70 -14.86 4.65
N TYR A 227 -14.73 -13.97 4.90
CA TYR A 227 -13.58 -13.73 4.02
C TYR A 227 -12.23 -13.91 4.76
N PRO A 228 -11.94 -15.09 5.34
CA PRO A 228 -10.85 -15.28 6.31
C PRO A 228 -9.44 -15.02 5.76
N ASN A 229 -9.22 -15.26 4.47
CA ASN A 229 -7.93 -15.07 3.80
C ASN A 229 -7.93 -13.84 2.87
N HIS A 230 -8.93 -12.97 2.98
CA HIS A 230 -9.06 -11.86 2.04
C HIS A 230 -7.99 -10.79 2.29
N PRO A 231 -7.31 -10.31 1.24
CA PRO A 231 -6.12 -9.47 1.41
C PRO A 231 -6.44 -8.09 2.02
N ALA A 232 -7.68 -7.60 1.88
CA ALA A 232 -8.14 -6.38 2.56
C ALA A 232 -8.05 -6.44 4.10
N SER A 233 -7.97 -7.64 4.69
CA SER A 233 -7.75 -7.80 6.13
C SER A 233 -6.48 -7.09 6.62
N ALA A 234 -5.47 -6.96 5.75
CA ALA A 234 -4.24 -6.25 6.05
C ALA A 234 -4.43 -4.72 6.24
N LEU A 235 -5.55 -4.16 5.76
CA LEU A 235 -5.90 -2.75 5.91
C LEU A 235 -6.64 -2.47 7.23
N LEU A 236 -7.15 -3.50 7.91
CA LEU A 236 -7.86 -3.32 9.17
C LEU A 236 -6.91 -2.87 10.31
N PRO A 237 -7.40 -2.07 11.27
CA PRO A 237 -6.65 -1.73 12.48
C PRO A 237 -6.04 -2.97 13.18
N ALA A 238 -4.88 -2.82 13.80
CA ALA A 238 -4.12 -3.94 14.38
C ALA A 238 -4.93 -4.75 15.41
N ASN A 239 -5.65 -4.06 16.29
CA ASN A 239 -6.56 -4.66 17.27
C ASN A 239 -7.69 -5.49 16.63
N MET A 240 -8.04 -5.22 15.37
CA MET A 240 -9.08 -5.96 14.63
C MET A 240 -8.49 -7.10 13.80
N ARG A 241 -7.24 -6.97 13.34
CA ARG A 241 -6.50 -8.07 12.68
C ARG A 241 -6.31 -9.27 13.62
N GLN A 242 -6.13 -9.02 14.91
CA GLN A 242 -5.97 -10.04 15.95
C GLN A 242 -7.28 -10.64 16.49
N LEU A 243 -8.45 -10.19 16.01
CA LEU A 243 -9.74 -10.82 16.33
C LEU A 243 -9.87 -12.16 15.60
N SER A 244 -9.05 -13.14 15.96
CA SER A 244 -9.14 -14.52 15.52
C SER A 244 -9.75 -15.35 16.65
N MET A 245 -10.93 -15.91 16.38
CA MET A 245 -11.55 -17.04 17.06
C MET A 245 -11.21 -17.21 18.55
N SER A 246 -11.71 -16.32 19.38
CA SER A 246 -12.06 -16.67 20.75
C SER A 246 -13.41 -16.04 21.08
N SER A 247 -14.30 -16.92 21.49
CA SER A 247 -15.73 -16.77 21.69
C SER A 247 -16.08 -15.55 22.54
N SER A 248 -17.12 -14.80 22.14
CA SER A 248 -17.80 -13.79 22.95
C SER A 248 -16.88 -12.76 23.66
N ASN A 249 -16.57 -11.65 22.98
CA ASN A 249 -15.93 -10.46 23.56
C ASN A 249 -16.85 -9.70 24.56
N HIS A 250 -17.42 -10.41 25.53
CA HIS A 250 -17.82 -9.77 26.77
C HIS A 250 -16.56 -9.77 27.64
N PRO A 251 -15.97 -8.60 27.97
CA PRO A 251 -14.91 -8.58 28.96
C PRO A 251 -15.41 -9.32 30.18
N GLN A 252 -14.63 -10.27 30.69
CA GLN A 252 -15.00 -10.97 31.91
C GLN A 252 -14.56 -10.15 33.12
N HIS A 253 -13.53 -9.30 32.95
CA HIS A 253 -12.97 -8.49 34.02
C HIS A 253 -12.44 -7.15 33.49
N ILE A 254 -13.09 -6.07 33.91
CA ILE A 254 -12.73 -4.69 33.58
C ILE A 254 -11.98 -4.04 34.75
N ALA A 255 -10.82 -3.44 34.49
CA ALA A 255 -10.17 -2.51 35.40
C ALA A 255 -10.46 -1.05 35.02
N LEU A 256 -11.01 -0.27 35.95
CA LEU A 256 -11.22 1.18 35.84
C LEU A 256 -10.07 1.92 36.50
N LEU A 257 -9.25 2.60 35.71
CA LEU A 257 -8.10 3.38 36.18
C LEU A 257 -8.54 4.84 36.25
N LEU A 258 -8.90 5.30 37.46
CA LEU A 258 -9.51 6.61 37.67
C LEU A 258 -8.84 7.32 38.85
N PRO A 259 -8.65 8.65 38.79
CA PRO A 259 -8.16 9.42 39.93
C PRO A 259 -9.26 9.50 40.98
N MET A 260 -9.17 8.68 42.03
CA MET A 260 -10.09 8.71 43.18
C MET A 260 -9.60 9.67 44.27
N THR A 261 -8.33 10.05 44.19
CA THR A 261 -7.62 11.03 45.03
C THR A 261 -6.98 12.13 44.18
N GLY A 262 -6.48 13.20 44.82
CA GLY A 262 -5.83 14.32 44.14
C GLY A 262 -6.79 15.30 43.43
N ARG A 263 -6.22 16.17 42.58
CA ARG A 263 -6.94 17.31 41.96
C ARG A 263 -8.13 16.91 41.07
N TYR A 264 -8.11 15.70 40.53
CA TYR A 264 -9.17 15.17 39.65
C TYR A 264 -10.12 14.19 40.33
N ALA A 265 -10.04 14.05 41.67
CA ALA A 265 -10.86 13.11 42.44
C ALA A 265 -12.37 13.24 42.19
N SER A 266 -12.87 14.48 42.04
CA SER A 266 -14.29 14.74 41.77
C SER A 266 -14.72 14.15 40.42
N ALA A 267 -13.94 14.40 39.35
CA ALA A 267 -14.21 13.90 38.01
C ALA A 267 -14.11 12.36 37.95
N GLY A 268 -13.07 11.78 38.57
CA GLY A 268 -12.92 10.33 38.65
C GLY A 268 -14.10 9.66 39.35
N LYS A 269 -14.56 10.22 40.48
CA LYS A 269 -15.73 9.69 41.22
C LYS A 269 -17.01 9.78 40.40
N ALA A 270 -17.22 10.87 39.66
CA ALA A 270 -18.38 11.02 38.78
C ALA A 270 -18.41 9.96 37.67
N ILE A 271 -17.27 9.71 37.01
CA ILE A 271 -17.14 8.67 35.98
C ILE A 271 -17.37 7.28 36.58
N ARG A 272 -16.77 6.98 37.74
CA ARG A 272 -16.98 5.73 38.46
C ARG A 272 -18.48 5.49 38.73
N ASN A 273 -19.16 6.51 39.25
CA ASN A 273 -20.57 6.41 39.58
C ASN A 273 -21.44 6.20 38.33
N GLY A 274 -21.15 6.89 37.22
CA GLY A 274 -21.83 6.66 35.94
C GLY A 274 -21.61 5.24 35.39
N PHE A 275 -20.38 4.73 35.51
CA PHE A 275 -20.04 3.37 35.10
C PHE A 275 -20.81 2.32 35.92
N PHE A 276 -20.85 2.46 37.25
CA PHE A 276 -21.62 1.55 38.10
C PHE A 276 -23.14 1.70 37.92
N ALA A 277 -23.65 2.90 37.64
CA ALA A 277 -25.07 3.09 37.32
C ALA A 277 -25.47 2.29 36.06
N ALA A 278 -24.66 2.35 35.00
CA ALA A 278 -24.85 1.55 33.80
C ALA A 278 -24.71 0.04 34.08
N TYR A 279 -23.70 -0.35 34.86
CA TYR A 279 -23.47 -1.74 35.27
C TYR A 279 -24.67 -2.34 35.99
N TYR A 280 -25.20 -1.66 37.01
CA TYR A 280 -26.34 -2.16 37.78
C TYR A 280 -27.63 -2.15 36.97
N ASN A 281 -27.80 -1.20 36.04
CA ASN A 281 -28.93 -1.22 35.11
C ASN A 281 -28.86 -2.46 34.19
N ALA A 282 -27.69 -2.75 33.62
CA ALA A 282 -27.49 -3.95 32.81
C ALA A 282 -27.73 -5.24 33.61
N LYS A 283 -27.27 -5.30 34.87
CA LYS A 283 -27.49 -6.44 35.76
C LYS A 283 -28.98 -6.66 36.06
N LYS A 284 -29.75 -5.58 36.29
CA LYS A 284 -31.22 -5.64 36.47
C LYS A 284 -31.95 -6.14 35.22
N GLN A 285 -31.42 -5.89 34.04
CA GLN A 285 -31.94 -6.37 32.76
C GLN A 285 -31.54 -7.82 32.45
N GLY A 286 -30.90 -8.54 33.38
CA GLY A 286 -30.45 -9.92 33.17
C GLY A 286 -29.29 -10.08 32.18
N LYS A 287 -28.58 -9.00 31.85
CA LYS A 287 -27.41 -9.06 30.96
C LYS A 287 -26.23 -9.67 31.70
N ASN A 288 -25.38 -10.39 30.97
CA ASN A 288 -24.09 -10.85 31.52
C ASN A 288 -23.19 -9.62 31.77
N THR A 289 -22.75 -9.42 33.01
CA THR A 289 -21.98 -8.24 33.41
C THR A 289 -20.59 -8.63 33.91
N PRO A 290 -19.51 -7.93 33.48
CA PRO A 290 -18.13 -8.22 33.89
C PRO A 290 -17.89 -8.08 35.40
N GLU A 291 -16.81 -8.69 35.90
CA GLU A 291 -16.18 -8.23 37.13
C GLU A 291 -15.58 -6.84 36.92
N ILE A 292 -15.72 -5.94 37.90
CA ILE A 292 -15.15 -4.58 37.82
C ILE A 292 -14.20 -4.36 39.00
N THR A 293 -12.95 -4.02 38.70
CA THR A 293 -11.98 -3.54 39.68
C THR A 293 -11.72 -2.06 39.45
N VAL A 294 -11.73 -1.25 40.50
CA VAL A 294 -11.35 0.16 40.43
C VAL A 294 -9.93 0.31 40.99
N ILE A 295 -9.05 0.94 40.23
CA ILE A 295 -7.67 1.25 40.62
C ILE A 295 -7.53 2.75 40.68
N ASP A 296 -7.20 3.26 41.87
CA ASP A 296 -6.93 4.68 42.06
C ASP A 296 -5.60 5.07 41.41
N THR A 297 -5.67 5.93 40.40
CA THR A 297 -4.48 6.44 39.71
C THR A 297 -3.86 7.66 40.39
N GLY A 298 -4.58 8.38 41.27
CA GLY A 298 -4.11 9.53 42.05
C GLY A 298 -2.91 10.28 41.46
N ASP A 299 -1.80 10.31 42.20
CA ASP A 299 -0.48 10.76 41.75
C ASP A 299 0.45 9.58 41.35
N LYS A 300 -0.09 8.37 41.21
CA LYS A 300 0.69 7.17 40.88
C LYS A 300 1.06 7.17 39.38
N PRO A 301 2.26 6.69 38.99
CA PRO A 301 2.59 6.45 37.60
C PRO A 301 1.60 5.49 36.94
N ILE A 302 1.12 5.85 35.76
CA ILE A 302 0.12 5.04 35.05
C ILE A 302 0.59 3.62 34.74
N THR A 303 1.89 3.45 34.50
CA THR A 303 2.52 2.15 34.26
C THR A 303 2.34 1.20 35.44
N THR A 304 2.43 1.72 36.67
CA THR A 304 2.19 0.95 37.90
C THR A 304 0.72 0.56 38.04
N ALA A 305 -0.20 1.48 37.78
CA ALA A 305 -1.64 1.19 37.84
C ALA A 305 -2.07 0.17 36.76
N TYR A 306 -1.44 0.23 35.58
CA TYR A 306 -1.64 -0.75 34.51
C TYR A 306 -1.10 -2.14 34.88
N GLN A 307 0.11 -2.22 35.43
CA GLN A 307 0.67 -3.48 35.92
C GLN A 307 -0.19 -4.10 37.03
N GLU A 308 -0.72 -3.26 37.93
CA GLU A 308 -1.66 -3.69 38.96
C GLU A 308 -2.94 -4.28 38.33
N ALA A 309 -3.50 -3.64 37.31
CA ALA A 309 -4.67 -4.14 36.58
C ALA A 309 -4.44 -5.53 35.97
N VAL A 310 -3.28 -5.71 35.31
CA VAL A 310 -2.90 -7.00 34.71
C VAL A 310 -2.69 -8.06 35.79
N SER A 311 -2.02 -7.72 36.89
CA SER A 311 -1.79 -8.65 38.01
C SER A 311 -3.07 -9.13 38.68
N LYS A 312 -4.13 -8.30 38.64
CA LYS A 312 -5.45 -8.62 39.17
C LYS A 312 -6.34 -9.40 38.20
N GLY A 313 -5.83 -9.77 37.02
CA GLY A 313 -6.54 -10.59 36.05
C GLY A 313 -7.45 -9.82 35.09
N ALA A 314 -7.37 -8.48 35.06
CA ALA A 314 -8.18 -7.68 34.14
C ALA A 314 -7.82 -7.99 32.69
N ASN A 315 -8.82 -8.37 31.89
CA ASN A 315 -8.66 -8.59 30.45
C ASN A 315 -9.15 -7.41 29.61
N PHE A 316 -9.62 -6.34 30.27
CA PHE A 316 -10.01 -5.08 29.65
C PHE A 316 -9.73 -3.91 30.61
N VAL A 317 -9.21 -2.80 30.10
CA VAL A 317 -8.83 -1.62 30.91
C VAL A 317 -9.51 -0.37 30.36
N VAL A 318 -10.15 0.41 31.24
CA VAL A 318 -10.78 1.71 30.92
C VAL A 318 -10.07 2.81 31.69
N GLY A 319 -9.42 3.72 30.95
CA GLY A 319 -8.64 4.84 31.50
C GLY A 319 -7.24 4.95 30.87
N PRO A 320 -6.37 5.80 31.44
CA PRO A 320 -6.66 6.70 32.55
C PRO A 320 -7.37 8.00 32.13
N LEU A 321 -7.99 8.64 33.12
CA LEU A 321 -8.22 10.08 33.10
C LEU A 321 -6.99 10.73 33.76
N VAL A 322 -6.18 11.46 32.96
CA VAL A 322 -4.99 12.20 33.41
C VAL A 322 -5.21 13.70 33.42
#